data_AF-A0A9X1MJD2-F1
#
_entry.id   AF-A0A9X1MJD2-F1
#
_cell.length_a   1.000
_cell.length_b   1.000
_cell.length_c   1.000
_cell.angle_alpha   90.00
_cell.angle_beta   90.00
_cell.angle_gamma   90.00
#
_symmetry.space_group_name_H-M   'P 1'
#
loop_
_entity.id
_entity.type
_entity.pdbx_description
1 polymer ?
#
loop_
_entity_poly.entity_id
_entity_poly.type
_entity_poly.pdbx_seq_one_letter_code
_entity_poly.pdbx_strand_id
1 'polypeptide(L)'
;MIQSTASTHSMGVATEESVAESKKWAVCASKFRRRCKLDDWKSWGEYLTERKLPTPLQELVSGKKESPLAWAYLPDESIDARTFDWIESLSKVARGKSVKCDWQATADEWLSIAGKRAAERNLAIEMIAWGHALPKLTGKLSESTWWSLLSFLYQTAQDALAANFEDHVPEQFLAGELPLTLAYQFPEIQACAELAKPAAAVISDGIDNLLDGQGMPSVENLPSLRGLLACWTRSLVLGKELKEAKFHKDAISQYSWAVRQAIRVTRGDGSQVLSSGIGSRYAKHLFQTALLLADDAEDLQIAEFALPGKTTKENVSEWSLDESSYESEWAQLAILRTDWSQRSPRLAIDYSGDDVKIELESEGEILAAGLWKPRISLDGQELACKDEWQQVGWLADEDGDYLELEVDLTGGHRLQRAFFLAREDQFLIIADAVMLKDQSGDIAYELPLPLAGAVETTVADETCEMELKKGKGWSRVLPLALPEWRIDTSRGRFEREEGQPILQIRSQAKNLYAPLLFDLKRGRRMKHYTWRQLTVAENLEIQSRETAVGYRFQLNDQNWMLYRSFTEKANRTVMGVNLTSECVIARYDGEDGINRMLEIEHADTE
;
A
#
# COMPACT_ATOMS: atom_id res chain seq x y z
N MET A 1 -15.11 16.31 7.76
CA MET A 1 -13.75 16.23 8.32
C MET A 1 -13.57 17.07 9.58
N ILE A 2 -14.40 18.09 9.83
CA ILE A 2 -14.67 18.65 11.17
C ILE A 2 -16.20 18.80 11.23
N GLN A 3 -16.89 18.26 12.24
CA GLN A 3 -18.30 18.60 12.44
C GLN A 3 -18.38 20.10 12.76
N SER A 4 -19.02 20.83 11.84
CA SER A 4 -19.09 22.28 11.83
C SER A 4 -19.46 22.90 13.18
N THR A 5 -18.47 23.53 13.80
CA THR A 5 -18.67 24.78 14.55
C THR A 5 -17.93 25.93 13.87
N ALA A 6 -17.78 25.84 12.53
CA ALA A 6 -17.22 26.92 11.74
C ALA A 6 -18.20 28.10 11.74
N SER A 7 -17.97 29.05 12.64
CA SER A 7 -18.58 30.38 12.56
C SER A 7 -18.20 30.98 11.20
N THR A 8 -19.21 31.12 10.33
CA THR A 8 -19.08 31.72 9.00
C THR A 8 -18.79 33.21 9.15
N HIS A 9 -17.52 33.59 9.28
CA HIS A 9 -17.10 34.97 9.12
C HIS A 9 -16.71 35.21 7.66
N SER A 10 -17.66 35.77 6.91
CA SER A 10 -17.42 36.40 5.62
C SER A 10 -16.47 37.59 5.83
N MET A 11 -15.19 37.42 5.54
CA MET A 11 -14.22 38.53 5.56
C MET A 11 -14.43 39.43 4.34
N GLY A 12 -15.16 40.53 4.54
CA GLY A 12 -15.16 41.67 3.63
C GLY A 12 -13.85 42.46 3.71
N VAL A 13 -13.68 43.44 2.82
CA VAL A 13 -12.49 44.30 2.66
C VAL A 13 -11.94 44.79 4.01
N ALA A 14 -10.65 44.57 4.26
CA ALA A 14 -9.99 44.82 5.54
C ALA A 14 -10.01 46.30 5.95
N THR A 15 -10.58 46.59 7.12
CA THR A 15 -10.48 47.86 7.84
C THR A 15 -9.35 47.81 8.89
N GLU A 16 -8.85 48.94 9.38
CA GLU A 16 -7.85 48.97 10.49
C GLU A 16 -8.32 48.17 11.72
N GLU A 17 -9.63 48.13 11.96
CA GLU A 17 -10.26 47.36 13.04
C GLU A 17 -10.13 45.83 12.83
N SER A 18 -10.23 45.36 11.58
CA SER A 18 -10.01 43.94 11.22
C SER A 18 -8.55 43.49 11.38
N VAL A 19 -7.58 44.40 11.21
CA VAL A 19 -6.15 44.13 11.44
C VAL A 19 -5.84 44.03 12.93
N ALA A 20 -6.38 44.97 13.71
CA ALA A 20 -6.22 44.94 15.17
C ALA A 20 -6.83 43.66 15.76
N GLU A 21 -7.97 43.21 15.25
CA GLU A 21 -8.65 41.99 15.71
C GLU A 21 -7.91 40.71 15.32
N SER A 22 -7.45 40.58 14.07
CA SER A 22 -6.71 39.40 13.60
C SER A 22 -5.40 39.17 14.37
N LYS A 23 -4.80 40.21 14.94
CA LYS A 23 -3.51 40.11 15.64
C LYS A 23 -3.61 39.97 17.16
N LYS A 24 -4.80 40.08 17.79
CA LYS A 24 -4.95 40.11 19.27
C LYS A 24 -4.27 38.93 20.00
N TRP A 25 -4.24 37.76 19.38
CA TRP A 25 -3.64 36.55 19.94
C TRP A 25 -2.09 36.52 19.83
N ALA A 26 -1.51 37.31 18.93
CA ALA A 26 -0.09 37.24 18.59
C ALA A 26 0.77 38.07 19.57
N VAL A 27 1.21 37.43 20.66
CA VAL A 27 2.11 38.02 21.66
C VAL A 27 3.57 37.68 21.38
N CYS A 28 4.44 38.69 21.37
CA CYS A 28 5.88 38.48 21.19
C CYS A 28 6.49 37.76 22.41
N ALA A 29 7.06 36.58 22.16
CA ALA A 29 7.74 35.78 23.16
C ALA A 29 8.91 36.57 23.78
N SER A 30 9.05 36.45 25.09
CA SER A 30 9.96 37.27 25.92
C SER A 30 11.40 37.31 25.38
N LYS A 31 11.90 36.18 24.87
CA LYS A 31 13.26 36.03 24.31
C LYS A 31 13.50 36.81 23.02
N PHE A 32 12.44 37.22 22.30
CA PHE A 32 12.52 37.93 21.03
C PHE A 32 12.13 39.41 21.10
N ARG A 33 11.57 39.89 22.21
CA ARG A 33 11.12 41.30 22.39
C ARG A 33 12.17 42.37 22.10
N ARG A 34 13.46 42.04 22.20
CA ARG A 34 14.56 42.96 21.86
C ARG A 34 14.94 42.97 20.37
N ARG A 35 14.52 41.95 19.62
CA ARG A 35 14.92 41.69 18.23
C ARG A 35 13.80 41.97 17.22
N CYS A 36 12.54 41.83 17.62
CA CYS A 36 11.40 42.12 16.78
C CYS A 36 10.31 42.85 17.56
N LYS A 37 9.51 43.64 16.83
CA LYS A 37 8.31 44.31 17.33
C LYS A 37 7.16 43.93 16.41
N LEU A 38 6.18 43.19 16.94
CA LEU A 38 5.05 42.76 16.13
C LEU A 38 4.18 43.96 15.70
N ASP A 39 4.10 45.01 16.53
CA ASP A 39 3.28 46.23 16.32
C ASP A 39 3.86 47.23 15.32
N ASP A 40 5.02 46.94 14.76
CA ASP A 40 5.64 47.75 13.71
C ASP A 40 5.82 46.86 12.47
N TRP A 41 4.88 46.95 11.53
CA TRP A 41 4.84 46.10 10.34
C TRP A 41 6.13 46.16 9.53
N LYS A 42 6.72 47.35 9.38
CA LYS A 42 7.96 47.51 8.62
C LYS A 42 9.11 46.78 9.32
N SER A 43 9.29 47.03 10.63
CA SER A 43 10.31 46.34 11.42
C SER A 43 10.10 44.82 11.47
N TRP A 44 8.84 44.37 11.55
CA TRP A 44 8.49 42.95 11.54
C TRP A 44 8.82 42.28 10.20
N GLY A 45 8.45 42.92 9.09
CA GLY A 45 8.71 42.43 7.74
C GLY A 45 10.20 42.36 7.42
N GLU A 46 10.96 43.39 7.79
CA GLU A 46 12.43 43.41 7.68
C GLU A 46 13.04 42.26 8.50
N TYR A 47 12.65 42.12 9.77
CA TYR A 47 13.12 41.04 10.64
C TYR A 47 12.86 39.64 10.06
N LEU A 48 11.63 39.35 9.61
CA LEU A 48 11.29 38.04 9.05
C LEU A 48 12.04 37.74 7.74
N THR A 49 12.34 38.77 6.94
CA THR A 49 13.06 38.61 5.68
C THR A 49 14.55 38.36 5.92
N GLU A 50 15.15 39.06 6.88
CA GLU A 50 16.60 39.06 7.14
C GLU A 50 17.06 38.00 8.15
N ARG A 51 16.16 37.45 8.98
CA ARG A 51 16.54 36.43 9.96
C ARG A 51 17.13 35.19 9.27
N LYS A 52 18.16 34.62 9.91
CA LYS A 52 18.87 33.42 9.44
C LYS A 52 18.18 32.11 9.84
N LEU A 53 17.40 32.15 10.92
CA LEU A 53 16.63 31.02 11.41
C LEU A 53 15.16 31.42 11.44
N PRO A 54 14.23 30.49 11.18
CA PRO A 54 14.46 29.07 10.85
C PRO A 54 15.10 28.82 9.47
N THR A 55 15.83 27.71 9.34
CA THR A 55 16.36 27.22 8.07
C THR A 55 15.20 26.74 7.17
N PRO A 56 15.16 27.06 5.86
CA PRO A 56 14.10 26.59 4.97
C PRO A 56 14.01 25.06 4.96
N LEU A 57 12.79 24.50 4.94
CA LEU A 57 12.57 23.03 4.98
C LEU A 57 13.38 22.28 3.91
N GLN A 58 13.51 22.83 2.71
CA GLN A 58 14.31 22.24 1.62
C GLN A 58 15.78 21.99 2.00
N GLU A 59 16.34 22.79 2.90
CA GLU A 59 17.74 22.67 3.33
C GLU A 59 17.93 21.64 4.45
N LEU A 60 16.84 21.21 5.09
CA LEU A 60 16.84 20.20 6.14
C LEU A 60 16.66 18.76 5.60
N VAL A 61 16.38 18.63 4.31
CA VAL A 61 15.97 17.36 3.69
C VAL A 61 16.76 17.05 2.42
N SER A 62 16.61 15.84 1.89
CA SER A 62 17.21 15.48 0.61
C SER A 62 16.56 16.23 -0.56
N GLY A 63 17.37 16.49 -1.60
CA GLY A 63 16.93 17.14 -2.83
C GLY A 63 17.02 18.66 -2.77
N LYS A 64 17.39 19.29 -3.89
CA LYS A 64 17.51 20.77 -4.01
C LYS A 64 16.49 21.38 -4.97
N LYS A 65 15.94 20.57 -5.87
CA LYS A 65 15.08 21.04 -6.97
C LYS A 65 13.61 20.84 -6.64
N GLU A 66 13.24 19.60 -6.33
CA GLU A 66 11.89 19.18 -5.94
C GLU A 66 11.57 19.63 -4.52
N SER A 67 10.38 20.20 -4.34
CA SER A 67 9.94 20.66 -3.02
C SER A 67 9.56 19.49 -2.14
N PRO A 68 9.92 19.49 -0.85
CA PRO A 68 9.41 18.52 0.10
C PRO A 68 7.89 18.55 0.29
N LEU A 69 7.25 19.68 -0.03
CA LEU A 69 5.79 19.83 0.00
C LEU A 69 5.09 19.19 -1.20
N ALA A 70 5.86 18.76 -2.21
CA ALA A 70 5.37 17.97 -3.34
C ALA A 70 5.65 16.46 -3.16
N TRP A 71 6.16 16.05 -2.00
CA TRP A 71 6.34 14.64 -1.67
C TRP A 71 4.99 13.99 -1.41
N ALA A 72 4.49 13.29 -2.44
CA ALA A 72 3.21 12.60 -2.44
C ALA A 72 2.01 13.48 -2.06
N TYR A 73 0.82 12.99 -2.38
CA TYR A 73 -0.44 13.66 -2.12
C TYR A 73 -1.42 12.64 -1.54
N LEU A 74 -2.40 13.10 -0.77
CA LEU A 74 -3.46 12.20 -0.34
C LEU A 74 -4.32 11.81 -1.56
N PRO A 75 -4.77 10.56 -1.64
CA PRO A 75 -5.69 10.13 -2.70
C PRO A 75 -6.99 10.92 -2.54
N ASP A 76 -7.25 11.78 -3.51
CA ASP A 76 -8.41 12.66 -3.53
C ASP A 76 -8.77 12.88 -5.01
N GLU A 77 -9.96 12.44 -5.38
CA GLU A 77 -10.50 12.56 -6.74
C GLU A 77 -10.66 14.04 -7.16
N SER A 78 -10.69 14.95 -6.19
CA SER A 78 -10.89 16.38 -6.38
C SER A 78 -9.60 17.20 -6.37
N ILE A 79 -8.40 16.56 -6.41
CA ILE A 79 -7.15 17.33 -6.49
C ILE A 79 -7.22 18.32 -7.65
N ASP A 80 -7.25 19.58 -7.26
CA ASP A 80 -7.31 20.67 -8.19
C ASP A 80 -5.92 20.91 -8.79
N ALA A 81 -5.87 21.16 -10.10
CA ALA A 81 -4.65 21.61 -10.76
C ALA A 81 -4.00 22.81 -10.02
N ARG A 82 -4.83 23.67 -9.41
CA ARG A 82 -4.41 24.82 -8.58
C ARG A 82 -3.54 24.42 -7.39
N THR A 83 -3.81 23.29 -6.74
CA THR A 83 -3.04 22.81 -5.59
C THR A 83 -1.57 22.60 -5.98
N PHE A 84 -1.30 22.03 -7.16
CA PHE A 84 0.07 21.86 -7.65
C PHE A 84 0.76 23.20 -7.92
N ASP A 85 0.07 24.11 -8.61
CA ASP A 85 0.62 25.41 -8.98
C ASP A 85 0.95 26.25 -7.74
N TRP A 86 0.08 26.23 -6.73
CA TRP A 86 0.33 26.89 -5.46
C TRP A 86 1.48 26.26 -4.70
N ILE A 87 1.50 24.94 -4.55
CA ILE A 87 2.60 24.27 -3.84
C ILE A 87 3.94 24.56 -4.51
N GLU A 88 4.01 24.50 -5.84
CA GLU A 88 5.25 24.80 -6.56
C GLU A 88 5.69 26.26 -6.34
N SER A 89 4.76 27.20 -6.46
CA SER A 89 5.03 28.64 -6.34
C SER A 89 5.39 29.04 -4.91
N LEU A 90 4.63 28.60 -3.92
CA LEU A 90 4.87 28.85 -2.50
C LEU A 90 6.20 28.20 -2.06
N SER A 91 6.51 27.00 -2.53
CA SER A 91 7.79 26.33 -2.26
C SER A 91 8.99 27.08 -2.83
N LYS A 92 8.84 27.76 -3.98
CA LYS A 92 9.88 28.66 -4.51
C LYS A 92 10.03 29.89 -3.61
N VAL A 93 8.93 30.49 -3.17
CA VAL A 93 8.94 31.65 -2.26
C VAL A 93 9.55 31.33 -0.90
N ALA A 94 9.20 30.19 -0.30
CA ALA A 94 9.76 29.74 0.98
C ALA A 94 11.31 29.63 0.94
N ARG A 95 11.87 29.34 -0.24
CA ARG A 95 13.32 29.30 -0.50
C ARG A 95 13.91 30.68 -0.85
N GLY A 96 13.15 31.76 -0.70
CA GLY A 96 13.55 33.11 -1.07
C GLY A 96 13.62 33.38 -2.57
N LYS A 97 13.11 32.48 -3.42
CA LYS A 97 13.13 32.70 -4.88
C LYS A 97 12.03 33.66 -5.29
N SER A 98 12.33 34.52 -6.26
CA SER A 98 11.33 35.36 -6.90
C SER A 98 10.44 34.53 -7.81
N VAL A 99 9.13 34.76 -7.71
CA VAL A 99 8.09 34.17 -8.55
C VAL A 99 7.22 35.31 -9.02
N LYS A 100 7.03 35.42 -10.34
CA LYS A 100 6.20 36.46 -10.96
C LYS A 100 4.73 36.08 -10.76
N CYS A 101 4.12 36.63 -9.72
CA CYS A 101 2.75 36.40 -9.30
C CYS A 101 2.28 37.63 -8.51
N ASP A 102 1.01 38.01 -8.66
CA ASP A 102 0.38 38.97 -7.78
C ASP A 102 0.01 38.28 -6.46
N TRP A 103 0.97 38.26 -5.54
CA TRP A 103 0.82 37.56 -4.26
C TRP A 103 -0.33 38.11 -3.43
N GLN A 104 -0.64 39.40 -3.55
CA GLN A 104 -1.75 40.02 -2.86
C GLN A 104 -3.07 39.44 -3.37
N ALA A 105 -3.30 39.50 -4.69
CA ALA A 105 -4.51 38.95 -5.28
C ALA A 105 -4.65 37.44 -5.05
N THR A 106 -3.55 36.69 -5.16
CA THR A 106 -3.54 35.24 -4.92
C THR A 106 -3.87 34.89 -3.47
N ALA A 107 -3.33 35.63 -2.49
CA ALA A 107 -3.65 35.41 -1.08
C ALA A 107 -5.12 35.72 -0.76
N ASP A 108 -5.63 36.84 -1.28
CA ASP A 108 -7.02 37.25 -1.08
C ASP A 108 -7.99 36.24 -1.73
N GLU A 109 -7.68 35.75 -2.94
CA GLU A 109 -8.44 34.68 -3.60
C GLU A 109 -8.43 33.40 -2.77
N TRP A 110 -7.25 32.93 -2.35
CA TRP A 110 -7.10 31.71 -1.57
C TRP A 110 -7.89 31.78 -0.26
N LEU A 111 -7.77 32.88 0.50
CA LEU A 111 -8.55 33.11 1.73
C LEU A 111 -10.06 33.08 1.48
N SER A 112 -10.52 33.65 0.37
CA SER A 112 -11.96 33.72 0.05
C SER A 112 -12.60 32.36 -0.22
N ILE A 113 -11.79 31.35 -0.59
CA ILE A 113 -12.26 30.02 -0.93
C ILE A 113 -11.82 28.93 0.05
N ALA A 114 -10.74 29.12 0.82
CA ALA A 114 -10.16 28.08 1.68
C ALA A 114 -11.19 27.50 2.66
N GLY A 115 -11.98 28.35 3.33
CA GLY A 115 -13.03 27.89 4.24
C GLY A 115 -14.13 27.06 3.57
N LYS A 116 -14.40 27.28 2.28
CA LYS A 116 -15.39 26.50 1.49
C LYS A 116 -14.84 25.13 1.07
N ARG A 117 -13.52 24.96 1.11
CA ARG A 117 -12.79 23.76 0.68
C ARG A 117 -12.36 22.89 1.86
N ALA A 118 -12.90 23.14 3.06
CA ALA A 118 -12.51 22.41 4.29
C ALA A 118 -12.75 20.89 4.25
N ALA A 119 -13.48 20.38 3.25
CA ALA A 119 -13.66 18.95 3.02
C ALA A 119 -12.58 18.32 2.12
N GLU A 120 -11.80 19.13 1.40
CA GLU A 120 -10.74 18.65 0.49
C GLU A 120 -9.52 18.22 1.30
N ARG A 121 -9.04 16.98 1.09
CA ARG A 121 -7.94 16.40 1.88
C ARG A 121 -6.64 17.16 1.67
N ASN A 122 -6.39 17.60 0.45
CA ASN A 122 -5.13 18.25 0.08
C ASN A 122 -5.08 19.76 0.40
N LEU A 123 -6.17 20.38 0.89
CA LEU A 123 -6.13 21.77 1.39
C LEU A 123 -5.12 21.93 2.53
N ALA A 124 -4.93 20.91 3.36
CA ALA A 124 -3.96 20.93 4.46
C ALA A 124 -2.52 21.15 3.95
N ILE A 125 -2.17 20.57 2.80
CA ILE A 125 -0.83 20.76 2.19
C ILE A 125 -0.66 22.20 1.67
N GLU A 126 -1.72 22.80 1.13
CA GLU A 126 -1.69 24.23 0.75
C GLU A 126 -1.48 25.13 1.98
N MET A 127 -2.17 24.84 3.09
CA MET A 127 -2.02 25.56 4.36
C MET A 127 -0.58 25.48 4.88
N ILE A 128 0.02 24.29 4.85
CA ILE A 128 1.43 24.07 5.23
C ILE A 128 2.36 24.84 4.29
N ALA A 129 2.09 24.85 2.98
CA ALA A 129 2.86 25.60 2.00
C ALA A 129 2.80 27.12 2.23
N TRP A 130 1.62 27.66 2.55
CA TRP A 130 1.47 29.04 2.98
C TRP A 130 2.28 29.31 4.24
N GLY A 131 2.20 28.45 5.26
CA GLY A 131 2.97 28.58 6.50
C GLY A 131 4.47 28.73 6.25
N HIS A 132 5.05 27.92 5.36
CA HIS A 132 6.46 28.02 4.98
C HIS A 132 6.82 29.26 4.15
N ALA A 133 5.92 29.73 3.28
CA ALA A 133 6.18 30.87 2.40
C ALA A 133 5.98 32.23 3.10
N LEU A 134 5.10 32.28 4.09
CA LEU A 134 4.60 33.51 4.70
C LEU A 134 5.69 34.46 5.24
N PRO A 135 6.79 34.00 5.85
CA PRO A 135 7.88 34.89 6.26
C PRO A 135 8.51 35.69 5.11
N LYS A 136 8.55 35.14 3.89
CA LYS A 136 9.11 35.79 2.70
C LYS A 136 8.09 36.63 1.92
N LEU A 137 6.84 36.66 2.39
CA LEU A 137 5.73 37.39 1.77
C LEU A 137 5.41 38.72 2.45
N THR A 138 6.07 39.08 3.55
CA THR A 138 5.87 40.34 4.27
C THR A 138 6.10 41.58 3.39
N GLY A 139 7.05 41.53 2.45
CA GLY A 139 7.28 42.62 1.48
C GLY A 139 6.38 42.59 0.25
N LYS A 140 5.49 41.61 0.14
CA LYS A 140 4.61 41.40 -1.03
C LYS A 140 3.11 41.43 -0.70
N LEU A 141 2.78 41.33 0.58
CA LEU A 141 1.41 41.38 1.09
C LEU A 141 1.23 42.64 1.94
N SER A 142 0.00 43.13 1.99
CA SER A 142 -0.42 44.10 2.99
C SER A 142 -0.34 43.48 4.40
N GLU A 143 -0.16 44.34 5.41
CA GLU A 143 -0.19 43.92 6.81
C GLU A 143 -1.47 43.14 7.14
N SER A 144 -2.62 43.63 6.65
CA SER A 144 -3.92 43.01 6.88
C SER A 144 -4.00 41.59 6.32
N THR A 145 -3.65 41.39 5.04
CA THR A 145 -3.75 40.07 4.40
C THR A 145 -2.75 39.08 5.00
N TRP A 146 -1.56 39.55 5.37
CA TRP A 146 -0.56 38.70 6.03
C TRP A 146 -1.04 38.19 7.39
N TRP A 147 -1.58 39.07 8.24
CA TRP A 147 -2.13 38.68 9.53
C TRP A 147 -3.40 37.83 9.40
N SER A 148 -4.26 38.10 8.41
CA SER A 148 -5.43 37.26 8.12
C SER A 148 -5.03 35.85 7.70
N LEU A 149 -4.01 35.70 6.86
CA LEU A 149 -3.45 34.39 6.50
C LEU A 149 -2.92 33.65 7.72
N LEU A 150 -2.03 34.29 8.50
CA LEU A 150 -1.46 33.64 9.68
C LEU A 150 -2.55 33.24 10.69
N SER A 151 -3.54 34.11 10.91
CA SER A 151 -4.64 33.86 11.83
C SER A 151 -5.53 32.72 11.36
N PHE A 152 -5.81 32.65 10.05
CA PHE A 152 -6.57 31.54 9.48
C PHE A 152 -5.83 30.20 9.68
N LEU A 153 -4.52 30.17 9.39
CA LEU A 153 -3.70 28.96 9.59
C LEU A 153 -3.63 28.56 11.07
N TYR A 154 -3.40 29.53 11.95
CA TYR A 154 -3.32 29.31 13.40
C TYR A 154 -4.64 28.82 13.98
N GLN A 155 -5.76 29.47 13.64
CA GLN A 155 -7.09 29.07 14.09
C GLN A 155 -7.44 27.67 13.59
N THR A 156 -7.16 27.37 12.32
CA THR A 156 -7.35 26.02 11.76
C THR A 156 -6.57 24.97 12.55
N ALA A 157 -5.31 25.25 12.89
CA ALA A 157 -4.49 24.34 13.67
C ALA A 157 -5.01 24.17 15.12
N GLN A 158 -5.48 25.25 15.75
CA GLN A 158 -6.08 25.18 17.09
C GLN A 158 -7.40 24.40 17.09
N ASP A 159 -8.27 24.66 16.11
CA ASP A 159 -9.55 23.98 15.98
C ASP A 159 -9.32 22.49 15.72
N ALA A 160 -8.34 22.13 14.89
CA ALA A 160 -7.96 20.75 14.66
C ALA A 160 -7.41 20.08 15.93
N LEU A 161 -6.51 20.74 16.67
CA LEU A 161 -5.99 20.22 17.95
C LEU A 161 -7.08 20.02 19.02
N ALA A 162 -8.19 20.74 18.92
CA ALA A 162 -9.33 20.62 19.84
C ALA A 162 -10.44 19.69 19.30
N ALA A 163 -10.36 19.27 18.04
CA ALA A 163 -11.34 18.41 17.40
C ALA A 163 -11.12 16.94 17.80
N ASN A 164 -12.18 16.15 17.69
CA ASN A 164 -12.10 14.70 17.76
C ASN A 164 -12.27 14.16 16.33
N PHE A 165 -11.20 13.61 15.76
CA PHE A 165 -11.22 13.05 14.41
C PHE A 165 -11.68 11.59 14.44
N GLU A 166 -12.62 11.24 13.55
CA GLU A 166 -12.93 9.83 13.25
C GLU A 166 -11.89 9.24 12.28
N ASP A 167 -11.48 10.02 11.28
CA ASP A 167 -10.40 9.71 10.34
C ASP A 167 -9.11 10.42 10.79
N HIS A 168 -8.13 9.66 11.28
CA HIS A 168 -6.86 10.19 11.77
C HIS A 168 -5.92 10.62 10.65
N VAL A 169 -6.16 10.27 9.37
CA VAL A 169 -5.29 10.69 8.26
C VAL A 169 -5.22 12.22 8.11
N PRO A 170 -6.34 12.96 7.94
CA PRO A 170 -6.31 14.43 7.86
C PRO A 170 -5.86 15.10 9.17
N GLU A 171 -6.08 14.47 10.32
CA GLU A 171 -5.60 14.97 11.62
C GLU A 171 -4.08 15.13 11.62
N GLN A 172 -3.34 14.17 11.06
CA GLN A 172 -1.88 14.23 10.97
C GLN A 172 -1.38 15.49 10.28
N PHE A 173 -2.11 16.01 9.29
CA PHE A 173 -1.72 17.22 8.59
C PHE A 173 -2.19 18.49 9.31
N LEU A 174 -3.45 18.52 9.78
CA LEU A 174 -4.07 19.73 10.33
C LEU A 174 -3.72 19.97 11.80
N ALA A 175 -3.66 18.92 12.63
CA ALA A 175 -3.34 18.98 14.05
C ALA A 175 -1.90 18.54 14.37
N GLY A 176 -1.20 17.90 13.42
CA GLY A 176 0.21 17.54 13.52
C GLY A 176 1.14 18.48 12.74
N GLU A 177 1.23 18.30 11.42
CA GLU A 177 2.25 18.98 10.60
C GLU A 177 2.07 20.50 10.51
N LEU A 178 0.83 20.99 10.32
CA LEU A 178 0.54 22.42 10.24
C LEU A 178 0.97 23.17 11.52
N PRO A 179 0.54 22.78 12.75
CA PRO A 179 0.99 23.44 13.97
C PRO A 179 2.50 23.33 14.21
N LEU A 180 3.15 22.21 13.85
CA LEU A 180 4.62 22.10 13.87
C LEU A 180 5.26 23.12 12.91
N THR A 181 4.69 23.28 11.72
CA THR A 181 5.13 24.26 10.72
C THR A 181 5.01 25.68 11.28
N LEU A 182 3.88 26.03 11.90
CA LEU A 182 3.69 27.35 12.51
C LEU A 182 4.65 27.60 13.68
N ALA A 183 4.84 26.61 14.54
CA ALA A 183 5.80 26.69 15.66
C ALA A 183 7.23 26.90 15.17
N TYR A 184 7.61 26.23 14.08
CA TYR A 184 8.93 26.36 13.46
C TYR A 184 9.10 27.68 12.72
N GLN A 185 8.09 28.12 11.96
CA GLN A 185 8.16 29.34 11.16
C GLN A 185 8.00 30.62 11.99
N PHE A 186 7.29 30.58 13.13
CA PHE A 186 7.02 31.77 13.94
C PHE A 186 7.35 31.58 15.42
N PRO A 187 8.60 31.20 15.77
CA PRO A 187 9.00 31.00 17.16
C PRO A 187 8.94 32.29 17.99
N GLU A 188 8.86 33.46 17.35
CA GLU A 188 8.72 34.76 17.97
C GLU A 188 7.32 35.02 18.52
N ILE A 189 6.31 34.34 17.98
CA ILE A 189 4.92 34.44 18.42
C ILE A 189 4.69 33.33 19.44
N GLN A 190 4.43 33.70 20.69
CA GLN A 190 4.34 32.75 21.80
C GLN A 190 3.32 31.65 21.54
N ALA A 191 2.13 32.02 21.06
CA ALA A 191 1.05 31.07 20.77
C ALA A 191 1.45 30.05 19.68
N CYS A 192 2.16 30.48 18.62
CA CYS A 192 2.69 29.55 17.61
C CYS A 192 3.73 28.60 18.21
N ALA A 193 4.67 29.12 19.01
CA ALA A 193 5.72 28.31 19.61
C ALA A 193 5.14 27.22 20.57
N GLU A 194 4.04 27.52 21.25
CA GLU A 194 3.35 26.60 22.16
C GLU A 194 2.63 25.44 21.43
N LEU A 195 2.38 25.57 20.12
CA LEU A 195 1.79 24.49 19.30
C LEU A 195 2.72 23.27 19.12
N ALA A 196 4.05 23.43 19.29
CA ALA A 196 5.02 22.39 18.98
C ALA A 196 4.80 21.09 19.77
N LYS A 197 4.52 21.21 21.07
CA LYS A 197 4.35 20.07 21.97
C LYS A 197 3.08 19.25 21.65
N PRO A 198 1.87 19.83 21.62
CA PRO A 198 0.66 19.07 21.31
C PRO A 198 0.70 18.49 19.89
N ALA A 199 1.28 19.20 18.93
CA ALA A 199 1.41 18.70 17.57
C ALA A 199 2.34 17.48 17.45
N ALA A 200 3.46 17.45 18.19
CA ALA A 200 4.33 16.29 18.24
C ALA A 200 3.65 15.06 18.87
N ALA A 201 2.74 15.27 19.83
CA ALA A 201 1.91 14.20 20.39
C ALA A 201 0.96 13.64 19.33
N VAL A 202 0.22 14.50 18.61
CA VAL A 202 -0.67 14.08 17.51
C VAL A 202 0.06 13.27 16.44
N ILE A 203 1.27 13.68 16.05
CA ILE A 203 2.09 12.92 15.10
C ILE A 203 2.47 11.54 15.66
N SER A 204 2.85 11.48 16.95
CA SER A 204 3.23 10.22 17.58
C SER A 204 2.03 9.28 17.68
N ASP A 205 0.91 9.78 18.19
CA ASP A 205 -0.32 9.02 18.37
C ASP A 205 -0.89 8.54 17.03
N GLY A 206 -0.77 9.36 15.97
CA GLY A 206 -1.18 8.94 14.63
C GLY A 206 -0.31 7.86 14.02
N ILE A 207 1.01 7.91 14.22
CA ILE A 207 1.89 6.81 13.81
C ILE A 207 1.49 5.53 14.56
N ASP A 208 1.20 5.64 15.86
CA ASP A 208 0.82 4.47 16.66
C ASP A 208 -0.57 3.91 16.32
N ASN A 209 -1.55 4.77 15.98
CA ASN A 209 -2.94 4.37 15.75
C ASN A 209 -3.25 3.99 14.29
N LEU A 210 -2.48 4.50 13.32
CA LEU A 210 -2.72 4.23 11.89
C LEU A 210 -1.99 3.00 11.37
N LEU A 211 -1.16 2.36 12.19
CA LEU A 211 -0.29 1.25 11.82
C LEU A 211 -0.54 0.04 12.72
N ASP A 212 -0.23 -1.14 12.22
CA ASP A 212 -0.44 -2.43 12.89
C ASP A 212 0.59 -2.78 13.97
N GLY A 213 1.38 -1.81 14.43
CA GLY A 213 2.51 -2.06 15.34
C GLY A 213 3.76 -2.60 14.65
N GLN A 214 3.73 -2.88 13.34
CA GLN A 214 4.87 -3.28 12.51
C GLN A 214 5.01 -2.41 11.24
N GLY A 215 4.39 -1.23 11.29
CA GLY A 215 4.56 -0.19 10.29
C GLY A 215 3.63 -0.26 9.09
N MET A 216 2.69 -1.21 9.03
CA MET A 216 1.75 -1.33 7.90
C MET A 216 0.41 -0.69 8.27
N PRO A 217 -0.16 0.21 7.44
CA PRO A 217 -1.52 0.69 7.65
C PRO A 217 -2.56 -0.34 7.19
N SER A 218 -3.81 -0.17 7.65
CA SER A 218 -4.94 -0.93 7.12
C SER A 218 -5.10 -0.73 5.61
N VAL A 219 -5.72 -1.68 4.91
CA VAL A 219 -6.03 -1.54 3.48
C VAL A 219 -6.77 -0.23 3.16
N GLU A 220 -7.70 0.20 4.03
CA GLU A 220 -8.43 1.46 3.86
C GLU A 220 -7.48 2.67 3.81
N ASN A 221 -6.44 2.66 4.65
CA ASN A 221 -5.45 3.74 4.76
C ASN A 221 -4.22 3.52 3.87
N LEU A 222 -4.04 2.34 3.27
CA LEU A 222 -2.93 2.03 2.40
C LEU A 222 -2.78 3.04 1.24
N PRO A 223 -3.85 3.49 0.53
CA PRO A 223 -3.74 4.55 -0.47
C PRO A 223 -3.14 5.87 0.05
N SER A 224 -3.25 6.14 1.35
CA SER A 224 -2.72 7.35 2.01
C SER A 224 -1.30 7.18 2.54
N LEU A 225 -0.73 5.96 2.53
CA LEU A 225 0.59 5.65 3.11
C LEU A 225 1.70 6.60 2.64
N ARG A 226 1.78 6.90 1.33
CA ARG A 226 2.79 7.84 0.80
C ARG A 226 2.64 9.25 1.36
N GLY A 227 1.39 9.73 1.46
CA GLY A 227 1.09 11.05 1.99
C GLY A 227 1.40 11.13 3.49
N LEU A 228 1.01 10.11 4.25
CA LEU A 228 1.33 9.97 5.67
C LEU A 228 2.84 9.92 5.91
N LEU A 229 3.56 9.08 5.16
CA LEU A 229 5.02 9.00 5.24
C LEU A 229 5.66 10.36 4.98
N ALA A 230 5.16 11.12 4.01
CA ALA A 230 5.66 12.46 3.73
C ALA A 230 5.37 13.46 4.86
N CYS A 231 4.16 13.43 5.43
CA CYS A 231 3.77 14.21 6.59
C CYS A 231 4.67 13.93 7.80
N TRP A 232 4.83 12.65 8.15
CA TRP A 232 5.66 12.22 9.27
C TRP A 232 7.13 12.58 9.04
N THR A 233 7.67 12.33 7.84
CA THR A 233 9.06 12.66 7.51
C THR A 233 9.35 14.16 7.67
N ARG A 234 8.47 15.04 7.16
CA ARG A 234 8.62 16.49 7.34
C ARG A 234 8.47 16.90 8.81
N SER A 235 7.48 16.33 9.50
CA SER A 235 7.22 16.61 10.92
C SER A 235 8.41 16.23 11.81
N LEU A 236 9.01 15.06 11.60
CA LEU A 236 10.19 14.60 12.33
C LEU A 236 11.42 15.47 12.06
N VAL A 237 11.62 15.91 10.81
CA VAL A 237 12.68 16.85 10.45
C VAL A 237 12.50 18.19 11.17
N LEU A 238 11.29 18.76 11.15
CA LEU A 238 10.98 20.01 11.85
C LEU A 238 11.12 19.85 13.36
N GLY A 239 10.67 18.74 13.92
CA GLY A 239 10.73 18.47 15.35
C GLY A 239 12.15 18.33 15.88
N LYS A 240 13.11 17.85 15.07
CA LYS A 240 14.55 17.85 15.45
C LYS A 240 15.09 19.28 15.69
N GLU A 241 14.53 20.29 15.03
CA GLU A 241 14.89 21.70 15.21
C GLU A 241 14.10 22.39 16.34
N LEU A 242 13.02 21.77 16.83
CA LEU A 242 12.10 22.31 17.83
C LEU A 242 12.28 21.61 19.19
N LYS A 243 12.93 22.28 20.15
CA LYS A 243 13.19 21.72 21.49
C LYS A 243 11.95 21.18 22.23
N GLU A 244 10.78 21.78 22.01
CA GLU A 244 9.53 21.39 22.68
C GLU A 244 8.77 20.27 21.94
N ALA A 245 9.13 19.96 20.69
CA ALA A 245 8.55 18.87 19.91
C ALA A 245 9.24 17.55 20.30
N LYS A 246 8.60 16.78 21.18
CA LYS A 246 9.10 15.48 21.63
C LYS A 246 8.19 14.37 21.13
N PHE A 247 8.69 13.55 20.22
CA PHE A 247 8.00 12.37 19.73
C PHE A 247 8.17 11.18 20.68
N HIS A 248 7.16 10.31 20.72
CA HIS A 248 7.23 9.07 21.49
C HIS A 248 8.25 8.11 20.86
N LYS A 249 8.97 7.35 21.69
CA LYS A 249 10.00 6.41 21.19
C LYS A 249 9.40 5.27 20.37
N ASP A 250 8.23 4.81 20.77
CA ASP A 250 7.52 3.72 20.10
C ASP A 250 7.06 4.18 18.71
N ALA A 251 6.47 5.38 18.61
CA ALA A 251 6.17 6.02 17.33
C ALA A 251 7.40 6.19 16.41
N ILE A 252 8.59 6.55 16.94
CA ILE A 252 9.82 6.61 16.12
C ILE A 252 10.23 5.23 15.59
N SER A 253 10.03 4.18 16.40
CA SER A 253 10.31 2.80 16.00
C SER A 253 9.33 2.34 14.92
N GLN A 254 8.03 2.58 15.13
CA GLN A 254 6.98 2.32 14.15
C GLN A 254 7.17 3.10 12.85
N TYR A 255 7.62 4.35 12.92
CA TYR A 255 7.97 5.13 11.73
C TYR A 255 9.06 4.44 10.91
N SER A 256 10.09 3.89 11.57
CA SER A 256 11.17 3.17 10.89
C SER A 256 10.63 1.92 10.18
N TRP A 257 9.77 1.15 10.84
CA TRP A 257 9.07 0.03 10.20
C TRP A 257 8.18 0.48 9.05
N ALA A 258 7.49 1.63 9.16
CA ALA A 258 6.69 2.18 8.08
C ALA A 258 7.54 2.59 6.86
N VAL A 259 8.80 2.99 7.04
CA VAL A 259 9.75 3.20 5.93
C VAL A 259 9.99 1.89 5.19
N ARG A 260 10.28 0.81 5.90
CA ARG A 260 10.44 -0.53 5.31
C ARG A 260 9.17 -0.98 4.58
N GLN A 261 8.00 -0.85 5.21
CA GLN A 261 6.73 -1.22 4.58
C GLN A 261 6.46 -0.39 3.32
N ALA A 262 6.73 0.92 3.37
CA ALA A 262 6.64 1.78 2.19
C ALA A 262 7.57 1.32 1.05
N ILE A 263 8.75 0.78 1.34
CA ILE A 263 9.62 0.16 0.32
C ILE A 263 9.00 -1.15 -0.19
N ARG A 264 8.51 -2.01 0.71
CA ARG A 264 7.88 -3.30 0.40
C ARG A 264 6.71 -3.16 -0.59
N VAL A 265 5.86 -2.16 -0.40
CA VAL A 265 4.71 -1.89 -1.26
C VAL A 265 5.05 -1.06 -2.51
N THR A 266 6.34 -0.83 -2.82
CA THR A 266 6.78 -0.10 -4.02
C THR A 266 6.95 -1.04 -5.21
N ARG A 267 6.16 -0.85 -6.27
CA ARG A 267 6.28 -1.56 -7.56
C ARG A 267 7.62 -1.28 -8.25
N GLY A 268 7.96 -2.06 -9.27
CA GLY A 268 9.16 -1.83 -10.07
C GLY A 268 9.20 -0.47 -10.79
N ASP A 269 8.05 0.13 -11.08
CA ASP A 269 7.94 1.49 -11.64
C ASP A 269 7.99 2.62 -10.59
N GLY A 270 8.03 2.27 -9.30
CA GLY A 270 8.06 3.18 -8.16
C GLY A 270 6.70 3.56 -7.58
N SER A 271 5.61 3.26 -8.29
CA SER A 271 4.27 3.47 -7.75
C SER A 271 3.96 2.46 -6.63
N GLN A 272 2.90 2.69 -5.87
CA GLN A 272 2.51 1.81 -4.77
C GLN A 272 1.53 0.72 -5.25
N VAL A 273 1.69 -0.52 -4.76
CA VAL A 273 0.75 -1.63 -5.04
C VAL A 273 -0.69 -1.29 -4.63
N LEU A 274 -1.67 -1.89 -5.31
CA LEU A 274 -3.11 -1.72 -5.08
C LEU A 274 -3.63 -0.28 -5.19
N SER A 275 -2.78 0.66 -5.61
CA SER A 275 -3.07 2.08 -5.74
C SER A 275 -2.78 2.58 -7.15
N SER A 276 -3.43 3.68 -7.53
CA SER A 276 -3.24 4.34 -8.82
C SER A 276 -3.28 5.86 -8.65
N GLY A 277 -2.95 6.58 -9.73
CA GLY A 277 -2.95 8.04 -9.72
C GLY A 277 -1.84 8.64 -8.85
N ILE A 278 -2.00 9.92 -8.48
CA ILE A 278 -0.90 10.70 -7.95
C ILE A 278 -0.49 10.34 -6.52
N GLY A 279 -1.42 9.87 -5.69
CA GLY A 279 -1.10 9.43 -4.32
C GLY A 279 -0.13 8.24 -4.29
N SER A 280 -0.11 7.43 -5.34
CA SER A 280 0.80 6.30 -5.49
C SER A 280 2.22 6.68 -5.94
N ARG A 281 2.44 7.91 -6.42
CA ARG A 281 3.64 8.29 -7.18
C ARG A 281 4.94 8.20 -6.36
N TYR A 282 5.99 7.70 -7.00
CA TYR A 282 7.33 7.68 -6.43
C TYR A 282 7.89 9.08 -6.17
N ALA A 283 8.40 9.31 -4.96
CA ALA A 283 9.12 10.51 -4.57
C ALA A 283 10.53 10.14 -4.05
N LYS A 284 11.54 10.19 -4.92
CA LYS A 284 12.93 9.81 -4.59
C LYS A 284 13.44 10.49 -3.32
N HIS A 285 13.22 11.79 -3.20
CA HIS A 285 13.74 12.58 -2.09
C HIS A 285 12.96 12.39 -0.77
N LEU A 286 11.71 11.93 -0.84
CA LEU A 286 10.96 11.46 0.32
C LEU A 286 11.68 10.24 0.91
N PHE A 287 11.84 9.18 0.12
CA PHE A 287 12.49 7.94 0.59
C PHE A 287 13.91 8.17 1.10
N GLN A 288 14.71 8.97 0.40
CA GLN A 288 16.06 9.30 0.85
C GLN A 288 16.05 10.01 2.22
N THR A 289 15.12 10.94 2.44
CA THR A 289 15.03 11.62 3.73
C THR A 289 14.50 10.67 4.81
N ALA A 290 13.49 9.86 4.49
CA ALA A 290 12.89 8.92 5.42
C ALA A 290 13.87 7.85 5.89
N LEU A 291 14.65 7.26 4.98
CA LEU A 291 15.72 6.33 5.30
C LEU A 291 16.80 6.95 6.19
N LEU A 292 17.19 8.20 5.95
CA LEU A 292 18.13 8.93 6.81
C LEU A 292 17.56 9.23 8.21
N LEU A 293 16.24 9.32 8.35
CA LEU A 293 15.60 9.52 9.65
C LEU A 293 15.43 8.21 10.42
N ALA A 294 15.08 7.13 9.72
CA ALA A 294 14.98 5.78 10.28
C ALA A 294 16.35 5.26 10.73
N ASP A 295 17.42 5.62 10.00
CA ASP A 295 18.81 5.26 10.33
C ASP A 295 19.03 3.74 10.47
N ASP A 296 18.34 2.97 9.64
CA ASP A 296 18.45 1.52 9.58
C ASP A 296 19.31 1.10 8.38
N ALA A 297 20.42 0.41 8.66
CA ALA A 297 21.40 0.01 7.65
C ALA A 297 20.87 -1.06 6.69
N GLU A 298 19.98 -1.93 7.18
CA GLU A 298 19.35 -2.95 6.37
C GLU A 298 18.31 -2.34 5.44
N ASP A 299 17.51 -1.38 5.91
CA ASP A 299 16.54 -0.66 5.08
C ASP A 299 17.21 0.14 3.96
N LEU A 300 18.40 0.70 4.23
CA LEU A 300 19.22 1.33 3.21
C LEU A 300 19.63 0.32 2.11
N GLN A 301 20.00 -0.90 2.50
CA GLN A 301 20.37 -1.95 1.54
C GLN A 301 19.13 -2.45 0.77
N ILE A 302 18.03 -2.72 1.45
CA ILE A 302 16.74 -3.07 0.86
C ILE A 302 16.32 -2.01 -0.18
N ALA A 303 16.48 -0.72 0.15
CA ALA A 303 16.14 0.38 -0.74
C ALA A 303 17.02 0.42 -2.01
N GLU A 304 18.29 0.02 -1.96
CA GLU A 304 19.15 -0.08 -3.15
C GLU A 304 18.64 -1.14 -4.14
N PHE A 305 18.05 -2.22 -3.64
CA PHE A 305 17.46 -3.27 -4.47
C PHE A 305 16.05 -2.94 -4.96
N ALA A 306 15.21 -2.39 -4.08
CA ALA A 306 13.77 -2.28 -4.30
C ALA A 306 13.31 -0.93 -4.90
N LEU A 307 14.03 0.17 -4.67
CA LEU A 307 13.56 1.50 -5.11
C LEU A 307 14.08 1.92 -6.49
N PRO A 308 13.26 2.57 -7.33
CA PRO A 308 13.66 3.00 -8.66
C PRO A 308 14.85 3.97 -8.67
N GLY A 309 15.65 3.85 -9.73
CA GLY A 309 16.79 4.73 -9.98
C GLY A 309 18.02 4.44 -9.12
N LYS A 310 17.96 3.39 -8.30
CA LYS A 310 19.13 2.72 -7.71
C LYS A 310 19.51 1.57 -8.63
N THR A 311 20.80 1.48 -8.98
CA THR A 311 21.33 0.39 -9.79
C THR A 311 22.49 -0.22 -9.04
N THR A 312 22.24 -1.38 -8.42
CA THR A 312 23.31 -2.23 -7.89
C THR A 312 23.58 -3.38 -8.86
N LYS A 313 24.84 -3.84 -8.88
CA LYS A 313 25.25 -5.05 -9.61
C LYS A 313 25.23 -6.29 -8.71
N GLU A 314 25.01 -6.08 -7.41
CA GLU A 314 24.97 -7.14 -6.42
C GLU A 314 23.68 -7.95 -6.57
N ASN A 315 23.75 -9.21 -6.16
CA ASN A 315 22.60 -10.08 -6.15
C ASN A 315 21.94 -10.05 -4.77
N VAL A 316 20.62 -9.92 -4.70
CA VAL A 316 19.88 -9.87 -3.43
C VAL A 316 20.15 -11.13 -2.59
N SER A 317 20.28 -12.28 -3.23
CA SER A 317 20.53 -13.57 -2.57
C SER A 317 21.88 -13.67 -1.85
N GLU A 318 22.80 -12.73 -2.09
CA GLU A 318 24.11 -12.66 -1.39
C GLU A 318 24.00 -11.96 -0.04
N TRP A 319 22.83 -11.39 0.28
CA TRP A 319 22.58 -10.62 1.48
C TRP A 319 21.60 -11.35 2.39
N SER A 320 21.90 -11.38 3.69
CA SER A 320 20.96 -11.82 4.73
C SER A 320 20.07 -10.64 5.10
N LEU A 321 19.00 -10.43 4.34
CA LEU A 321 18.00 -9.39 4.59
C LEU A 321 16.76 -10.01 5.23
N ASP A 322 16.05 -9.22 6.03
CA ASP A 322 14.73 -9.55 6.55
C ASP A 322 13.73 -9.93 5.44
N GLU A 323 12.69 -10.66 5.82
CA GLU A 323 11.73 -11.24 4.89
C GLU A 323 11.11 -10.20 3.93
N SER A 324 11.10 -10.53 2.64
CA SER A 324 10.47 -9.74 1.57
C SER A 324 8.95 -9.89 1.48
N SER A 325 8.42 -10.91 2.14
CA SER A 325 7.00 -11.16 2.38
C SER A 325 6.48 -10.42 3.62
N TYR A 326 5.17 -10.20 3.68
CA TYR A 326 4.50 -9.64 4.85
C TYR A 326 3.03 -10.02 4.85
N GLU A 327 2.47 -10.27 6.03
CA GLU A 327 1.05 -10.51 6.25
C GLU A 327 0.65 -9.78 7.53
N SER A 328 -0.55 -9.20 7.53
CA SER A 328 -1.12 -8.59 8.71
C SER A 328 -2.61 -8.80 8.73
N GLU A 329 -3.06 -9.68 9.64
CA GLU A 329 -4.47 -9.92 9.95
C GLU A 329 -5.20 -8.63 10.30
N TRP A 330 -4.56 -7.72 11.06
CA TRP A 330 -5.12 -6.42 11.41
C TRP A 330 -5.30 -5.52 10.18
N ALA A 331 -4.32 -5.50 9.28
CA ALA A 331 -4.40 -4.68 8.08
C ALA A 331 -5.31 -5.29 7.00
N GLN A 332 -5.58 -6.60 7.09
CA GLN A 332 -6.22 -7.45 6.09
C GLN A 332 -5.49 -7.41 4.74
N LEU A 333 -4.15 -7.44 4.80
CA LEU A 333 -3.24 -7.32 3.66
C LEU A 333 -2.13 -8.36 3.72
N ALA A 334 -1.82 -8.99 2.58
CA ALA A 334 -0.61 -9.79 2.41
C ALA A 334 0.18 -9.35 1.17
N ILE A 335 1.50 -9.41 1.27
CA ILE A 335 2.47 -9.20 0.20
C ILE A 335 3.33 -10.46 0.13
N LEU A 336 3.14 -11.26 -0.93
CA LEU A 336 4.01 -12.38 -1.25
C LEU A 336 5.06 -11.87 -2.24
N ARG A 337 6.34 -12.12 -1.97
CA ARG A 337 7.44 -11.59 -2.77
C ARG A 337 8.68 -12.47 -2.68
N THR A 338 9.17 -12.87 -3.85
CA THR A 338 10.32 -13.79 -3.97
C THR A 338 11.64 -13.23 -3.43
N ASP A 339 11.93 -11.94 -3.59
CA ASP A 339 13.09 -11.26 -3.02
C ASP A 339 12.92 -9.72 -3.04
N TRP A 340 13.88 -8.95 -2.51
CA TRP A 340 13.85 -7.48 -2.51
C TRP A 340 14.15 -6.78 -3.85
N SER A 341 14.41 -7.50 -4.94
CA SER A 341 14.70 -6.90 -6.25
C SER A 341 13.48 -6.23 -6.87
N GLN A 342 13.70 -5.13 -7.62
CA GLN A 342 12.64 -4.41 -8.35
C GLN A 342 11.85 -5.25 -9.36
N ARG A 343 12.38 -6.40 -9.80
CA ARG A 343 11.77 -7.25 -10.84
C ARG A 343 11.28 -8.59 -10.31
N SER A 344 11.47 -8.85 -9.03
CA SER A 344 10.99 -10.03 -8.33
C SER A 344 9.50 -10.22 -8.59
N PRO A 345 9.03 -11.42 -8.94
CA PRO A 345 7.62 -11.74 -8.85
C PRO A 345 7.03 -11.35 -7.49
N ARG A 346 5.87 -10.71 -7.52
CA ARG A 346 5.15 -10.22 -6.34
C ARG A 346 3.65 -10.34 -6.52
N LEU A 347 2.97 -10.73 -5.46
CA LEU A 347 1.53 -10.71 -5.36
C LEU A 347 1.13 -9.88 -4.13
N ALA A 348 0.39 -8.79 -4.34
CA ALA A 348 -0.31 -8.10 -3.26
C ALA A 348 -1.76 -8.61 -3.17
N ILE A 349 -2.24 -8.83 -1.95
CA ILE A 349 -3.55 -9.42 -1.65
C ILE A 349 -4.22 -8.55 -0.61
N ASP A 350 -5.33 -7.93 -0.98
CA ASP A 350 -6.25 -7.23 -0.10
C ASP A 350 -7.46 -8.16 0.11
N TYR A 351 -7.69 -8.52 1.37
CA TYR A 351 -8.79 -9.38 1.78
C TYR A 351 -9.72 -8.69 2.79
N SER A 352 -9.72 -7.35 2.81
CA SER A 352 -10.51 -6.56 3.77
C SER A 352 -11.98 -6.39 3.37
N GLY A 353 -12.35 -6.75 2.15
CA GLY A 353 -13.70 -6.60 1.62
C GLY A 353 -14.43 -7.93 1.40
N ASP A 354 -15.63 -7.87 0.83
CA ASP A 354 -16.45 -9.04 0.49
C ASP A 354 -15.75 -10.00 -0.51
N ASP A 355 -14.86 -9.44 -1.34
CA ASP A 355 -14.07 -10.17 -2.33
C ASP A 355 -12.58 -9.86 -2.15
N VAL A 356 -11.74 -10.86 -2.40
CA VAL A 356 -10.28 -10.68 -2.40
C VAL A 356 -9.86 -9.89 -3.64
N LYS A 357 -9.11 -8.82 -3.45
CA LYS A 357 -8.46 -8.05 -4.52
C LYS A 357 -6.99 -8.44 -4.60
N ILE A 358 -6.51 -8.66 -5.82
CA ILE A 358 -5.11 -9.01 -6.05
C ILE A 358 -4.41 -8.02 -6.99
N GLU A 359 -3.09 -7.99 -6.90
CA GLU A 359 -2.21 -7.39 -7.90
C GLU A 359 -0.95 -8.25 -8.08
N LEU A 360 -0.80 -8.85 -9.26
CA LEU A 360 0.32 -9.70 -9.64
C LEU A 360 1.29 -8.93 -10.55
N GLU A 361 2.52 -8.77 -10.08
CA GLU A 361 3.63 -8.17 -10.82
C GLU A 361 4.67 -9.23 -11.19
N SER A 362 5.21 -9.12 -12.41
CA SER A 362 6.37 -9.90 -12.85
C SER A 362 7.24 -9.06 -13.79
N GLU A 363 8.56 -9.09 -13.58
CA GLU A 363 9.54 -8.34 -14.38
C GLU A 363 9.30 -6.82 -14.44
N GLY A 364 8.66 -6.26 -13.40
CA GLY A 364 8.32 -4.83 -13.32
C GLY A 364 6.99 -4.44 -14.00
N GLU A 365 6.18 -5.42 -14.41
CA GLU A 365 4.93 -5.20 -15.15
C GLU A 365 3.76 -5.90 -14.43
N ILE A 366 2.64 -5.19 -14.29
CA ILE A 366 1.43 -5.73 -13.67
C ILE A 366 0.69 -6.61 -14.68
N LEU A 367 0.56 -7.90 -14.39
CA LEU A 367 -0.10 -8.91 -15.24
C LEU A 367 -1.57 -9.13 -14.86
N ALA A 368 -1.90 -9.07 -13.56
CA ALA A 368 -3.27 -9.15 -13.07
C ALA A 368 -3.48 -8.09 -11.99
N ALA A 369 -4.62 -7.43 -11.99
CA ALA A 369 -5.04 -6.46 -10.98
C ALA A 369 -6.56 -6.36 -10.95
N GLY A 370 -7.17 -6.62 -9.78
CA GLY A 370 -8.62 -6.54 -9.60
C GLY A 370 -9.17 -7.62 -8.66
N LEU A 371 -10.48 -7.80 -8.69
CA LEU A 371 -11.17 -8.77 -7.83
C LEU A 371 -10.91 -10.20 -8.33
N TRP A 372 -10.45 -11.06 -7.43
CA TRP A 372 -10.46 -12.50 -7.61
C TRP A 372 -11.79 -13.05 -7.10
N LYS A 373 -12.78 -13.03 -7.99
CA LYS A 373 -14.17 -13.35 -7.67
C LYS A 373 -14.70 -14.51 -8.52
N PRO A 374 -14.67 -15.74 -8.01
CA PRO A 374 -15.33 -16.85 -8.68
C PRO A 374 -16.86 -16.72 -8.56
N ARG A 375 -17.58 -17.13 -9.60
CA ARG A 375 -19.01 -17.43 -9.56
C ARG A 375 -19.16 -18.92 -9.28
N ILE A 376 -19.85 -19.26 -8.20
CA ILE A 376 -20.03 -20.63 -7.74
C ILE A 376 -21.51 -20.93 -7.71
N SER A 377 -21.92 -22.08 -8.24
CA SER A 377 -23.29 -22.58 -8.10
C SER A 377 -23.34 -24.05 -7.76
N LEU A 378 -24.38 -24.43 -7.02
CA LEU A 378 -24.73 -25.80 -6.63
C LEU A 378 -26.11 -26.12 -7.18
N ASP A 379 -26.22 -27.14 -8.02
CA ASP A 379 -27.47 -27.57 -8.66
C ASP A 379 -28.21 -26.40 -9.36
N GLY A 380 -27.43 -25.48 -9.93
CA GLY A 380 -27.92 -24.27 -10.61
C GLY A 380 -28.27 -23.08 -9.70
N GLN A 381 -28.11 -23.19 -8.38
CA GLN A 381 -28.30 -22.09 -7.43
C GLN A 381 -26.96 -21.46 -7.04
N GLU A 382 -26.86 -20.14 -7.07
CA GLU A 382 -25.62 -19.42 -6.73
C GLU A 382 -25.27 -19.54 -5.25
N LEU A 383 -23.99 -19.77 -4.96
CA LEU A 383 -23.40 -19.78 -3.63
C LEU A 383 -22.64 -18.46 -3.41
N ALA A 384 -23.30 -17.47 -2.80
CA ALA A 384 -22.68 -16.20 -2.45
C ALA A 384 -21.88 -16.30 -1.13
N CYS A 385 -20.77 -15.56 -1.05
CA CYS A 385 -20.04 -15.31 0.21
C CYS A 385 -20.94 -14.56 1.21
N LYS A 386 -20.88 -14.93 2.49
CA LYS A 386 -21.76 -14.37 3.53
C LYS A 386 -21.06 -13.57 4.61
N ASP A 387 -19.76 -13.79 4.78
CA ASP A 387 -18.96 -13.25 5.87
C ASP A 387 -17.68 -12.63 5.32
N GLU A 388 -16.89 -12.02 6.21
CA GLU A 388 -15.57 -11.49 5.89
C GLU A 388 -14.57 -12.64 5.67
N TRP A 389 -13.59 -12.42 4.79
CA TRP A 389 -12.51 -13.37 4.59
C TRP A 389 -11.61 -13.43 5.83
N GLN A 390 -11.31 -14.65 6.28
CA GLN A 390 -10.45 -14.89 7.43
C GLN A 390 -9.12 -15.49 6.98
N GLN A 391 -8.01 -15.02 7.53
CA GLN A 391 -6.72 -15.68 7.37
C GLN A 391 -6.69 -16.93 8.24
N VAL A 392 -6.52 -18.10 7.62
CA VAL A 392 -6.48 -19.41 8.31
C VAL A 392 -5.11 -20.08 8.22
N GLY A 393 -4.24 -19.63 7.30
CA GLY A 393 -2.83 -20.01 7.29
C GLY A 393 -1.92 -18.91 6.73
N TRP A 394 -0.76 -18.71 7.35
CA TRP A 394 0.35 -17.90 6.84
C TRP A 394 1.67 -18.60 7.15
N LEU A 395 2.52 -18.72 6.13
CA LEU A 395 3.90 -19.20 6.27
C LEU A 395 4.78 -18.46 5.26
N ALA A 396 5.96 -18.04 5.68
CA ALA A 396 6.97 -17.51 4.79
C ALA A 396 8.35 -18.04 5.22
N ASP A 397 9.07 -18.63 4.28
CA ASP A 397 10.40 -19.21 4.52
C ASP A 397 11.28 -19.14 3.27
N GLU A 398 12.34 -19.94 3.20
CA GLU A 398 13.25 -19.95 2.04
C GLU A 398 12.64 -20.57 0.78
N ASP A 399 11.66 -21.47 0.92
CA ASP A 399 11.03 -22.17 -0.20
C ASP A 399 9.93 -21.32 -0.84
N GLY A 400 9.11 -20.65 -0.01
CA GLY A 400 7.95 -19.92 -0.51
C GLY A 400 7.22 -19.06 0.50
N ASP A 401 6.29 -18.28 -0.02
CA ASP A 401 5.29 -17.57 0.77
C ASP A 401 3.92 -18.23 0.55
N TYR A 402 3.22 -18.57 1.63
CA TYR A 402 1.91 -19.22 1.64
C TYR A 402 0.90 -18.38 2.43
N LEU A 403 -0.27 -18.18 1.84
CA LEU A 403 -1.45 -17.61 2.50
C LEU A 403 -2.66 -18.50 2.22
N GLU A 404 -3.43 -18.83 3.25
CA GLU A 404 -4.74 -19.46 3.10
C GLU A 404 -5.81 -18.58 3.73
N LEU A 405 -6.84 -18.28 2.94
CA LEU A 405 -8.00 -17.52 3.34
C LEU A 405 -9.24 -18.42 3.31
N GLU A 406 -10.20 -18.16 4.19
CA GLU A 406 -11.47 -18.89 4.27
C GLU A 406 -12.66 -17.92 4.33
N VAL A 407 -13.77 -18.30 3.71
CA VAL A 407 -15.06 -17.62 3.84
C VAL A 407 -16.21 -18.62 3.77
N ASP A 408 -17.26 -18.35 4.55
CA ASP A 408 -18.50 -19.10 4.49
C ASP A 408 -19.35 -18.69 3.28
N LEU A 409 -19.88 -19.69 2.60
CA LEU A 409 -20.80 -19.57 1.48
C LEU A 409 -22.24 -19.79 1.96
N THR A 410 -23.18 -19.34 1.14
CA THR A 410 -24.61 -19.61 1.32
C THR A 410 -24.88 -21.11 1.49
N GLY A 411 -25.75 -21.46 2.45
CA GLY A 411 -26.02 -22.85 2.83
C GLY A 411 -25.05 -23.42 3.88
N GLY A 412 -24.09 -22.63 4.38
CA GLY A 412 -23.06 -23.09 5.31
C GLY A 412 -22.02 -23.97 4.63
N HIS A 413 -21.89 -23.85 3.31
CA HIS A 413 -20.76 -24.35 2.54
C HIS A 413 -19.57 -23.42 2.74
N ARG A 414 -18.40 -23.80 2.21
CA ARG A 414 -17.17 -23.05 2.47
C ARG A 414 -16.35 -22.89 1.21
N LEU A 415 -15.68 -21.75 1.11
CA LEU A 415 -14.65 -21.47 0.12
C LEU A 415 -13.33 -21.21 0.84
N GLN A 416 -12.32 -22.02 0.52
CA GLN A 416 -10.94 -21.73 0.92
C GLN A 416 -10.14 -21.30 -0.32
N ARG A 417 -9.23 -20.35 -0.13
CA ARG A 417 -8.33 -19.85 -1.16
C ARG A 417 -6.90 -19.92 -0.67
N ALA A 418 -6.10 -20.73 -1.34
CA ALA A 418 -4.67 -20.85 -1.08
C ALA A 418 -3.86 -20.08 -2.13
N PHE A 419 -2.86 -19.33 -1.66
CA PHE A 419 -1.83 -18.69 -2.46
C PHE A 419 -0.48 -19.29 -2.06
N PHE A 420 0.34 -19.67 -3.04
CA PHE A 420 1.72 -20.09 -2.78
C PHE A 420 2.66 -19.51 -3.84
N LEU A 421 3.61 -18.68 -3.43
CA LEU A 421 4.64 -18.12 -4.30
C LEU A 421 6.00 -18.74 -3.97
N ALA A 422 6.50 -19.61 -4.86
CA ALA A 422 7.81 -20.23 -4.70
C ALA A 422 8.94 -19.21 -4.96
N ARG A 423 9.86 -19.05 -4.01
CA ARG A 423 10.93 -18.03 -4.08
C ARG A 423 11.96 -18.33 -5.15
N GLU A 424 12.62 -19.49 -5.06
CA GLU A 424 13.67 -19.91 -6.02
C GLU A 424 13.08 -20.27 -7.39
N ASP A 425 11.95 -20.99 -7.37
CA ASP A 425 11.36 -21.55 -8.57
C ASP A 425 10.51 -20.53 -9.33
N GLN A 426 10.06 -19.44 -8.70
CA GLN A 426 9.30 -18.35 -9.32
C GLN A 426 8.06 -18.84 -10.08
N PHE A 427 7.24 -19.66 -9.41
CA PHE A 427 5.87 -19.91 -9.83
C PHE A 427 4.91 -19.53 -8.70
N LEU A 428 3.71 -19.13 -9.07
CA LEU A 428 2.62 -18.82 -8.15
C LEU A 428 1.49 -19.82 -8.35
N ILE A 429 0.96 -20.39 -7.28
CA ILE A 429 -0.29 -21.16 -7.30
C ILE A 429 -1.35 -20.33 -6.60
N ILE A 430 -2.51 -20.17 -7.25
CA ILE A 430 -3.73 -19.69 -6.61
C ILE A 430 -4.78 -20.77 -6.78
N ALA A 431 -5.36 -21.24 -5.68
CA ALA A 431 -6.26 -22.38 -5.70
C ALA A 431 -7.48 -22.15 -4.83
N ASP A 432 -8.66 -22.22 -5.44
CA ASP A 432 -9.94 -22.24 -4.73
C ASP A 432 -10.37 -23.68 -4.42
N ALA A 433 -10.80 -23.92 -3.19
CA ALA A 433 -11.45 -25.14 -2.74
C ALA A 433 -12.89 -24.85 -2.30
N VAL A 434 -13.86 -25.37 -3.05
CA VAL A 434 -15.29 -25.32 -2.69
C VAL A 434 -15.63 -26.59 -1.93
N MET A 435 -16.11 -26.45 -0.70
CA MET A 435 -16.46 -27.57 0.18
C MET A 435 -17.91 -27.51 0.59
N LEU A 436 -18.68 -28.53 0.19
CA LEU A 436 -20.08 -28.64 0.56
C LEU A 436 -20.21 -29.25 1.95
N LYS A 437 -21.10 -28.68 2.75
CA LYS A 437 -21.43 -29.17 4.10
C LYS A 437 -22.10 -30.54 4.08
N ASP A 438 -23.09 -30.67 3.20
CA ASP A 438 -24.02 -31.81 3.16
C ASP A 438 -23.54 -32.89 2.17
N GLN A 439 -24.42 -33.36 1.30
CA GLN A 439 -24.17 -34.37 0.28
C GLN A 439 -23.58 -33.77 -1.00
N SER A 440 -22.97 -34.61 -1.82
CA SER A 440 -22.46 -34.24 -3.15
C SER A 440 -23.56 -33.64 -4.03
N GLY A 441 -23.21 -32.66 -4.85
CA GLY A 441 -24.10 -32.02 -5.82
C GLY A 441 -23.36 -31.59 -7.07
N ASP A 442 -24.08 -30.97 -8.02
CA ASP A 442 -23.49 -30.43 -9.25
C ASP A 442 -22.90 -29.05 -8.99
N ILE A 443 -21.59 -29.00 -8.75
CA ILE A 443 -20.84 -27.77 -8.52
C ILE A 443 -20.38 -27.23 -9.87
N ALA A 444 -20.77 -26.00 -10.20
CA ALA A 444 -20.19 -25.24 -11.30
C ALA A 444 -19.42 -24.04 -10.75
N TYR A 445 -18.15 -23.95 -11.16
CA TYR A 445 -17.20 -22.92 -10.77
C TYR A 445 -16.75 -22.16 -12.01
N GLU A 446 -16.82 -20.83 -11.97
CA GLU A 446 -16.35 -19.95 -13.02
C GLU A 446 -15.49 -18.84 -12.43
N LEU A 447 -14.25 -18.70 -12.90
CA LEU A 447 -13.34 -17.65 -12.48
C LEU A 447 -12.90 -16.81 -13.70
N PRO A 448 -13.45 -15.60 -13.84
CA PRO A 448 -12.90 -14.59 -14.72
C PRO A 448 -11.58 -14.06 -14.14
N LEU A 449 -10.48 -14.14 -14.89
CA LEU A 449 -9.19 -13.64 -14.41
C LEU A 449 -9.14 -12.10 -14.45
N PRO A 450 -8.75 -11.42 -13.35
CA PRO A 450 -8.68 -9.96 -13.31
C PRO A 450 -7.41 -9.45 -13.98
N LEU A 451 -7.35 -9.49 -15.31
CA LEU A 451 -6.19 -8.98 -16.06
C LEU A 451 -6.02 -7.48 -15.89
N ALA A 452 -4.77 -7.04 -15.73
CA ALA A 452 -4.45 -5.62 -15.77
C ALA A 452 -4.65 -5.04 -17.18
N GLY A 453 -4.87 -3.73 -17.26
CA GLY A 453 -5.00 -3.04 -18.54
C GLY A 453 -3.78 -3.26 -19.45
N ALA A 454 -4.07 -3.53 -20.73
CA ALA A 454 -3.12 -3.77 -21.82
C ALA A 454 -2.29 -5.08 -21.74
N VAL A 455 -2.77 -6.09 -21.01
CA VAL A 455 -2.19 -7.44 -21.04
C VAL A 455 -2.67 -8.19 -22.29
N GLU A 456 -1.73 -8.62 -23.12
CA GLU A 456 -1.98 -9.52 -24.24
C GLU A 456 -2.13 -10.95 -23.70
N THR A 457 -3.12 -11.69 -24.20
CA THR A 457 -3.24 -13.12 -23.90
C THR A 457 -3.25 -13.97 -25.15
N THR A 458 -2.47 -15.05 -25.10
CA THR A 458 -2.36 -16.04 -26.18
C THR A 458 -2.81 -17.38 -25.65
N VAL A 459 -3.82 -17.94 -26.30
CA VAL A 459 -4.34 -19.28 -25.99
C VAL A 459 -3.61 -20.30 -26.84
N ALA A 460 -3.22 -21.43 -26.27
CA ALA A 460 -2.60 -22.49 -27.04
C ALA A 460 -3.63 -23.26 -27.88
N ASP A 461 -3.19 -23.78 -29.03
CA ASP A 461 -4.08 -24.43 -30.00
C ASP A 461 -4.53 -25.82 -29.53
N GLU A 462 -3.62 -26.62 -28.97
CA GLU A 462 -3.86 -28.04 -28.64
C GLU A 462 -4.06 -28.27 -27.13
N THR A 463 -3.50 -27.40 -26.30
CA THR A 463 -3.37 -27.59 -24.84
C THR A 463 -4.03 -26.46 -24.05
N CYS A 464 -4.42 -26.73 -22.80
CA CYS A 464 -5.34 -25.87 -22.03
C CYS A 464 -4.68 -24.63 -21.39
N GLU A 465 -3.39 -24.38 -21.58
CA GLU A 465 -2.69 -23.22 -21.03
C GLU A 465 -2.99 -21.90 -21.75
N MET A 466 -2.59 -20.81 -21.09
CA MET A 466 -2.62 -19.47 -21.66
C MET A 466 -1.33 -18.70 -21.31
N GLU A 467 -0.80 -17.92 -22.24
CA GLU A 467 0.28 -16.97 -21.96
C GLU A 467 -0.27 -15.56 -21.74
N LEU A 468 0.22 -14.89 -20.71
CA LEU A 468 -0.02 -13.48 -20.40
C LEU A 468 1.25 -12.68 -20.73
N LYS A 469 1.10 -11.51 -21.35
CA LYS A 469 2.24 -10.66 -21.69
C LYS A 469 1.91 -9.18 -21.62
N LYS A 470 2.80 -8.40 -21.01
CA LYS A 470 2.77 -6.93 -21.02
C LYS A 470 4.19 -6.39 -20.93
N GLY A 471 4.65 -5.66 -21.93
CA GLY A 471 6.02 -5.16 -21.97
C GLY A 471 7.04 -6.29 -21.81
N LYS A 472 7.79 -6.28 -20.70
CA LYS A 472 8.73 -7.35 -20.32
C LYS A 472 8.11 -8.45 -19.44
N GLY A 473 6.99 -8.14 -18.79
CA GLY A 473 6.22 -9.07 -17.98
C GLY A 473 5.65 -10.19 -18.83
N TRP A 474 5.75 -11.39 -18.30
CA TRP A 474 5.26 -12.59 -18.94
C TRP A 474 4.86 -13.61 -17.88
N SER A 475 3.83 -14.39 -18.18
CA SER A 475 3.53 -15.61 -17.43
C SER A 475 2.89 -16.66 -18.33
N ARG A 476 3.11 -17.93 -18.02
CA ARG A 476 2.29 -19.04 -18.52
C ARG A 476 1.35 -19.50 -17.40
N VAL A 477 0.06 -19.58 -17.71
CA VAL A 477 -0.98 -19.99 -16.79
C VAL A 477 -1.44 -21.41 -17.11
N LEU A 478 -1.30 -22.33 -16.15
CA LEU A 478 -1.69 -23.73 -16.26
C LEU A 478 -2.92 -24.02 -15.36
N PRO A 479 -4.06 -24.44 -15.92
CA PRO A 479 -5.22 -24.88 -15.14
C PRO A 479 -5.03 -26.34 -14.71
N LEU A 480 -4.41 -26.57 -13.54
CA LEU A 480 -3.96 -27.92 -13.14
C LEU A 480 -5.12 -28.93 -12.98
N ALA A 481 -6.34 -28.45 -12.68
CA ALA A 481 -7.55 -29.27 -12.61
C ALA A 481 -8.04 -29.81 -13.97
N LEU A 482 -7.69 -29.11 -15.06
CA LEU A 482 -8.06 -29.50 -16.41
C LEU A 482 -7.01 -30.47 -17.00
N PRO A 483 -7.44 -31.38 -17.89
CA PRO A 483 -6.49 -32.16 -18.68
C PRO A 483 -5.60 -31.26 -19.55
N GLU A 484 -4.39 -31.71 -19.84
CA GLU A 484 -3.43 -30.96 -20.67
C GLU A 484 -4.01 -30.64 -22.05
N TRP A 485 -4.66 -31.62 -22.69
CA TRP A 485 -5.18 -31.52 -24.06
C TRP A 485 -6.62 -30.98 -24.10
N ARG A 486 -6.86 -29.95 -24.92
CA ARG A 486 -8.17 -29.28 -25.07
C ARG A 486 -9.30 -30.16 -25.59
N ILE A 487 -8.95 -31.24 -26.30
CA ILE A 487 -9.95 -32.17 -26.85
C ILE A 487 -10.76 -32.87 -25.74
N ASP A 488 -10.22 -32.96 -24.53
CA ASP A 488 -10.93 -33.46 -23.37
C ASP A 488 -11.55 -32.30 -22.57
N THR A 489 -12.84 -32.07 -22.77
CA THR A 489 -13.62 -31.03 -22.08
C THR A 489 -14.41 -31.58 -20.89
N SER A 490 -14.17 -32.83 -20.48
CA SER A 490 -14.97 -33.52 -19.47
C SER A 490 -15.04 -32.83 -18.10
N ARG A 491 -14.10 -31.91 -17.83
CA ARG A 491 -13.95 -31.23 -16.53
C ARG A 491 -14.15 -29.73 -16.58
N GLY A 492 -14.31 -29.17 -17.77
CA GLY A 492 -14.36 -27.73 -17.98
C GLY A 492 -13.37 -27.26 -19.03
N ARG A 493 -13.10 -25.95 -19.03
CA ARG A 493 -12.28 -25.27 -20.05
C ARG A 493 -11.62 -24.03 -19.49
N PHE A 494 -10.52 -23.62 -20.12
CA PHE A 494 -9.87 -22.34 -19.86
C PHE A 494 -9.71 -21.61 -21.19
N GLU A 495 -10.56 -20.62 -21.41
CA GLU A 495 -10.75 -19.96 -22.70
C GLU A 495 -10.91 -18.46 -22.54
N ARG A 496 -10.92 -17.74 -23.66
CA ARG A 496 -11.27 -16.31 -23.68
C ARG A 496 -12.73 -16.16 -24.05
N GLU A 497 -13.51 -15.58 -23.16
CA GLU A 497 -14.90 -15.16 -23.41
C GLU A 497 -14.95 -13.63 -23.32
N GLU A 498 -15.53 -12.96 -24.32
CA GLU A 498 -15.63 -11.49 -24.39
C GLU A 498 -14.29 -10.74 -24.18
N GLY A 499 -13.17 -11.39 -24.52
CA GLY A 499 -11.82 -10.83 -24.39
C GLY A 499 -11.14 -11.10 -23.04
N GLN A 500 -11.85 -11.64 -22.05
CA GLN A 500 -11.32 -12.00 -20.73
C GLN A 500 -11.07 -13.51 -20.62
N PRO A 501 -9.93 -13.96 -20.04
CA PRO A 501 -9.75 -15.36 -19.71
C PRO A 501 -10.71 -15.81 -18.61
N ILE A 502 -11.39 -16.93 -18.82
CA ILE A 502 -12.31 -17.52 -17.85
C ILE A 502 -11.96 -19.00 -17.66
N LEU A 503 -11.68 -19.39 -16.42
CA LEU A 503 -11.59 -20.78 -16.01
C LEU A 503 -12.99 -21.26 -15.63
N GLN A 504 -13.47 -22.32 -16.27
CA GLN A 504 -14.71 -23.00 -15.91
C GLN A 504 -14.40 -24.44 -15.51
N ILE A 505 -14.94 -24.87 -14.38
CA ILE A 505 -14.84 -26.24 -13.88
C ILE A 505 -16.23 -26.70 -13.44
N ARG A 506 -16.59 -27.93 -13.77
CA ARG A 506 -17.83 -28.56 -13.30
C ARG A 506 -17.55 -29.93 -12.72
N SER A 507 -18.20 -30.26 -11.61
CA SER A 507 -18.04 -31.56 -10.95
C SER A 507 -19.30 -31.97 -10.20
N GLN A 508 -19.68 -33.25 -10.33
CA GLN A 508 -20.66 -33.88 -9.44
C GLN A 508 -19.90 -34.43 -8.22
N ALA A 509 -19.82 -33.67 -7.14
CA ALA A 509 -18.94 -33.96 -6.01
C ALA A 509 -19.35 -33.23 -4.73
N LYS A 510 -18.79 -33.65 -3.59
CA LYS A 510 -18.87 -32.90 -2.33
C LYS A 510 -17.85 -31.76 -2.25
N ASN A 511 -16.69 -31.92 -2.89
CA ASN A 511 -15.62 -30.93 -2.90
C ASN A 511 -15.10 -30.70 -4.33
N LEU A 512 -14.72 -29.47 -4.66
CA LEU A 512 -14.11 -29.06 -5.92
C LEU A 512 -12.84 -28.26 -5.65
N TYR A 513 -11.77 -28.53 -6.41
CA TYR A 513 -10.50 -27.82 -6.30
C TYR A 513 -10.07 -27.25 -7.65
N ALA A 514 -9.75 -25.97 -7.68
CA ALA A 514 -9.48 -25.19 -8.89
C ALA A 514 -8.10 -24.49 -8.86
N PRO A 515 -6.98 -25.24 -8.82
CA PRO A 515 -5.64 -24.67 -8.82
C PRO A 515 -5.24 -24.11 -10.20
N LEU A 516 -4.85 -22.83 -10.22
CA LEU A 516 -4.19 -22.15 -11.31
C LEU A 516 -2.73 -21.89 -10.96
N LEU A 517 -1.82 -22.38 -11.80
CA LEU A 517 -0.40 -22.10 -11.69
C LEU A 517 0.02 -21.02 -12.67
N PHE A 518 0.80 -20.05 -12.22
CA PHE A 518 1.46 -19.01 -13.00
C PHE A 518 2.96 -19.27 -12.98
N ASP A 519 3.55 -19.68 -14.11
CA ASP A 519 5.01 -19.68 -14.28
C ASP A 519 5.46 -18.24 -14.52
N LEU A 520 6.29 -17.70 -13.62
CA LEU A 520 6.75 -16.31 -13.65
C LEU A 520 8.23 -16.21 -14.01
N LYS A 521 8.95 -17.33 -14.16
CA LYS A 521 10.39 -17.34 -14.46
C LYS A 521 10.61 -17.12 -15.94
N ARG A 522 11.05 -15.91 -16.29
CA ARG A 522 11.27 -15.49 -17.69
C ARG A 522 12.15 -16.46 -18.50
N GLY A 523 13.14 -17.08 -17.86
CA GLY A 523 14.02 -18.07 -18.50
C GLY A 523 13.31 -19.33 -19.02
N ARG A 524 12.09 -19.61 -18.53
CA ARG A 524 11.26 -20.76 -18.91
C ARG A 524 10.27 -20.50 -20.04
N ARG A 525 10.20 -19.27 -20.55
CA ARG A 525 9.25 -18.90 -21.61
C ARG A 525 9.24 -19.84 -22.81
N MET A 526 10.40 -20.24 -23.31
CA MET A 526 10.53 -21.14 -24.47
C MET A 526 10.83 -22.59 -24.09
N LYS A 527 10.71 -22.94 -22.81
CA LYS A 527 11.02 -24.28 -22.30
C LYS A 527 9.78 -25.17 -22.31
N HIS A 528 10.01 -26.47 -22.34
CA HIS A 528 8.96 -27.48 -22.29
C HIS A 528 8.21 -27.44 -20.97
N TYR A 529 6.96 -27.88 -20.98
CA TYR A 529 6.12 -28.03 -19.80
C TYR A 529 5.09 -29.12 -20.07
N THR A 530 4.54 -29.68 -18.99
CA THR A 530 3.42 -30.63 -19.01
C THR A 530 2.80 -30.66 -17.63
N TRP A 531 1.52 -30.97 -17.53
CA TRP A 531 0.89 -31.21 -16.24
C TRP A 531 -0.15 -32.32 -16.34
N ARG A 532 -0.45 -32.95 -15.22
CA ARG A 532 -1.47 -34.00 -15.16
C ARG A 532 -2.04 -34.14 -13.76
N GLN A 533 -3.29 -34.55 -13.69
CA GLN A 533 -3.83 -35.12 -12.48
C GLN A 533 -3.14 -36.46 -12.17
N LEU A 534 -2.76 -36.65 -10.92
CA LEU A 534 -2.25 -37.88 -10.36
C LEU A 534 -3.37 -38.71 -9.72
N THR A 535 -3.14 -40.02 -9.65
CA THR A 535 -3.94 -40.92 -8.82
C THR A 535 -3.52 -40.76 -7.36
N VAL A 536 -4.50 -40.54 -6.49
CA VAL A 536 -4.35 -40.63 -5.04
C VAL A 536 -4.94 -41.96 -4.60
N ALA A 537 -4.23 -42.71 -3.77
CA ALA A 537 -4.68 -43.98 -3.24
C ALA A 537 -4.66 -43.98 -1.71
N GLU A 538 -5.57 -44.71 -1.10
CA GLU A 538 -5.65 -44.95 0.34
C GLU A 538 -6.09 -46.40 0.52
N ASN A 539 -5.43 -47.18 1.38
CA ASN A 539 -5.78 -48.58 1.63
C ASN A 539 -5.93 -49.44 0.35
N LEU A 540 -5.07 -49.23 -0.65
CA LEU A 540 -5.10 -49.89 -1.96
C LEU A 540 -6.30 -49.52 -2.86
N GLU A 541 -7.08 -48.51 -2.49
CA GLU A 541 -8.21 -48.00 -3.27
C GLU A 541 -7.91 -46.61 -3.84
N ILE A 542 -8.27 -46.41 -5.11
CA ILE A 542 -8.16 -45.10 -5.76
C ILE A 542 -9.21 -44.18 -5.14
N GLN A 543 -8.76 -43.05 -4.60
CA GLN A 543 -9.63 -42.07 -3.98
C GLN A 543 -10.29 -41.18 -5.02
N SER A 544 -11.53 -40.79 -4.73
CA SER A 544 -12.25 -39.80 -5.50
C SER A 544 -11.65 -38.41 -5.27
N ARG A 545 -11.92 -37.49 -6.20
CA ARG A 545 -11.44 -36.10 -6.14
C ARG A 545 -12.06 -35.31 -5.01
N GLU A 546 -13.26 -35.69 -4.59
CA GLU A 546 -13.91 -35.09 -3.43
C GLU A 546 -13.21 -35.47 -2.12
N THR A 547 -12.46 -36.58 -2.08
CA THR A 547 -11.67 -36.98 -0.92
C THR A 547 -10.29 -36.31 -0.93
N ALA A 548 -9.57 -36.44 -2.04
CA ALA A 548 -8.23 -35.85 -2.19
C ALA A 548 -7.84 -35.72 -3.67
N VAL A 549 -6.95 -34.76 -3.95
CA VAL A 549 -6.42 -34.49 -5.29
C VAL A 549 -4.90 -34.39 -5.26
N GLY A 550 -4.28 -34.88 -6.33
CA GLY A 550 -2.85 -34.71 -6.59
C GLY A 550 -2.62 -34.25 -8.02
N TYR A 551 -1.68 -33.35 -8.23
CA TYR A 551 -1.28 -32.83 -9.53
C TYR A 551 0.24 -32.90 -9.64
N ARG A 552 0.73 -33.28 -10.82
CA ARG A 552 2.13 -33.07 -11.20
C ARG A 552 2.18 -31.99 -12.26
N PHE A 553 3.12 -31.07 -12.12
CA PHE A 553 3.48 -30.15 -13.18
C PHE A 553 4.99 -30.16 -13.37
N GLN A 554 5.40 -30.00 -14.63
CA GLN A 554 6.78 -29.93 -15.04
C GLN A 554 6.98 -28.60 -15.77
N LEU A 555 8.00 -27.87 -15.38
CA LEU A 555 8.44 -26.63 -16.02
C LEU A 555 9.92 -26.81 -16.34
N ASN A 556 10.24 -26.86 -17.64
CA ASN A 556 11.52 -27.32 -18.16
C ASN A 556 11.83 -28.78 -17.74
N ASP A 557 12.90 -29.00 -16.98
CA ASP A 557 13.42 -30.29 -16.52
C ASP A 557 13.03 -30.59 -15.06
N GLN A 558 12.51 -29.60 -14.34
CA GLN A 558 12.10 -29.74 -12.95
C GLN A 558 10.64 -30.16 -12.84
N ASN A 559 10.35 -30.96 -11.80
CA ASN A 559 9.03 -31.52 -11.55
C ASN A 559 8.57 -31.16 -10.15
N TRP A 560 7.29 -30.83 -10.04
CA TRP A 560 6.65 -30.55 -8.77
C TRP A 560 5.34 -31.31 -8.64
N MET A 561 4.90 -31.44 -7.40
CA MET A 561 3.65 -32.03 -7.01
C MET A 561 2.86 -31.05 -6.13
N LEU A 562 1.56 -30.93 -6.40
CA LEU A 562 0.58 -30.32 -5.51
C LEU A 562 -0.37 -31.40 -5.04
N TYR A 563 -0.57 -31.52 -3.74
CA TYR A 563 -1.53 -32.43 -3.13
C TYR A 563 -2.43 -31.67 -2.15
N ARG A 564 -3.72 -31.99 -2.14
CA ARG A 564 -4.72 -31.45 -1.19
C ARG A 564 -5.70 -32.54 -0.78
N SER A 565 -5.96 -32.63 0.52
CA SER A 565 -7.03 -33.44 1.11
C SER A 565 -8.22 -32.57 1.54
N PHE A 566 -9.43 -33.11 1.47
CA PHE A 566 -10.67 -32.46 1.92
C PHE A 566 -11.40 -33.22 3.03
N THR A 567 -10.78 -34.27 3.55
CA THR A 567 -11.36 -35.15 4.58
C THR A 567 -10.43 -35.21 5.77
N GLU A 568 -10.86 -35.91 6.81
CA GLU A 568 -10.01 -36.22 7.96
C GLU A 568 -8.65 -36.85 7.57
N LYS A 569 -7.71 -36.72 8.51
CA LYS A 569 -6.34 -37.24 8.40
C LYS A 569 -6.36 -38.72 8.06
N ALA A 570 -5.78 -39.06 6.92
CA ALA A 570 -5.60 -40.45 6.48
C ALA A 570 -4.23 -40.62 5.82
N ASN A 571 -3.75 -41.85 5.75
CA ASN A 571 -2.48 -42.16 5.08
C ASN A 571 -2.72 -42.40 3.58
N ARG A 572 -2.40 -41.39 2.77
CA ARG A 572 -2.63 -41.42 1.33
C ARG A 572 -1.34 -41.47 0.55
N THR A 573 -1.33 -42.25 -0.52
CA THR A 573 -0.21 -42.35 -1.45
C THR A 573 -0.48 -41.55 -2.72
N VAL A 574 0.47 -40.71 -3.12
CA VAL A 574 0.46 -39.99 -4.40
C VAL A 574 1.88 -40.00 -4.96
N MET A 575 2.05 -40.36 -6.24
CA MET A 575 3.38 -40.47 -6.88
C MET A 575 4.41 -41.33 -6.09
N GLY A 576 3.95 -42.34 -5.35
CA GLY A 576 4.80 -43.21 -4.52
C GLY A 576 5.18 -42.63 -3.15
N VAL A 577 4.63 -41.48 -2.79
CA VAL A 577 4.85 -40.78 -1.50
C VAL A 577 3.68 -41.04 -0.59
N ASN A 578 3.93 -41.45 0.64
CA ASN A 578 2.91 -41.55 1.68
C ASN A 578 2.81 -40.22 2.44
N LEU A 579 1.61 -39.69 2.54
CA LEU A 579 1.28 -38.40 3.14
C LEU A 579 0.18 -38.57 4.18
N THR A 580 0.30 -37.85 5.28
CA THR A 580 -0.77 -37.67 6.29
C THR A 580 -1.12 -36.19 6.47
N SER A 581 -0.63 -35.36 5.56
CA SER A 581 -0.76 -33.91 5.57
C SER A 581 -2.05 -33.51 4.83
N GLU A 582 -2.54 -32.31 5.09
CA GLU A 582 -3.70 -31.74 4.43
C GLU A 582 -3.34 -31.17 3.06
N CYS A 583 -2.24 -30.41 2.98
CA CYS A 583 -1.75 -29.79 1.75
C CYS A 583 -0.23 -30.00 1.64
N VAL A 584 0.25 -30.34 0.43
CA VAL A 584 1.68 -30.47 0.16
C VAL A 584 2.01 -29.86 -1.20
N ILE A 585 3.03 -29.00 -1.23
CA ILE A 585 3.72 -28.58 -2.45
C ILE A 585 5.15 -29.07 -2.35
N ALA A 586 5.61 -29.82 -3.35
CA ALA A 586 6.92 -30.44 -3.28
C ALA A 586 7.62 -30.45 -4.63
N ARG A 587 8.95 -30.32 -4.61
CA ARG A 587 9.85 -30.47 -5.74
C ARG A 587 10.42 -31.89 -5.77
N TYR A 588 10.54 -32.46 -6.96
CA TYR A 588 11.19 -33.75 -7.17
C TYR A 588 12.62 -33.53 -7.67
N ASP A 589 13.60 -33.81 -6.81
CA ASP A 589 15.03 -33.53 -7.04
C ASP A 589 15.81 -34.77 -7.53
N GLY A 590 15.10 -35.76 -8.09
CA GLY A 590 15.72 -36.95 -8.68
C GLY A 590 16.33 -37.87 -7.61
N GLU A 591 17.64 -37.77 -7.40
CA GLU A 591 18.40 -38.65 -6.48
C GLU A 591 18.07 -38.36 -5.01
N ASP A 592 17.76 -37.12 -4.66
CA ASP A 592 17.46 -36.69 -3.28
C ASP A 592 15.99 -36.91 -2.89
N GLY A 593 15.18 -37.47 -3.81
CA GLY A 593 13.77 -37.75 -3.57
C GLY A 593 12.90 -36.49 -3.68
N ILE A 594 12.13 -36.21 -2.63
CA ILE A 594 11.11 -35.15 -2.64
C ILE A 594 11.45 -34.12 -1.59
N ASN A 595 11.66 -32.89 -2.04
CA ASN A 595 11.81 -31.73 -1.20
C ASN A 595 10.43 -31.08 -1.00
N ARG A 596 9.95 -31.01 0.25
CA ARG A 596 8.63 -30.44 0.58
C ARG A 596 8.80 -28.95 0.80
N MET A 597 8.35 -28.17 -0.17
CA MET A 597 8.37 -26.70 -0.14
C MET A 597 7.25 -26.11 0.72
N LEU A 598 6.16 -26.87 0.87
CA LEU A 598 5.05 -26.57 1.76
C LEU A 598 4.48 -27.89 2.26
N GLU A 599 4.24 -27.99 3.56
CA GLU A 599 3.50 -29.06 4.17
C GLU A 599 2.59 -28.51 5.26
N ILE A 600 1.28 -28.58 5.04
CA ILE A 600 0.27 -28.21 6.02
C ILE A 600 -0.26 -29.50 6.63
N GLU A 601 -0.13 -29.66 7.93
CA GLU A 601 -0.70 -30.78 8.67
C GLU A 601 -2.19 -30.54 8.93
N HIS A 602 -2.96 -31.61 9.08
CA HIS A 602 -4.32 -31.47 9.60
C HIS A 602 -4.26 -30.92 11.02
N ALA A 603 -5.17 -30.00 11.35
CA ALA A 603 -5.36 -29.56 12.73
C ALA A 603 -5.56 -30.76 13.65
N ASP A 604 -4.86 -30.77 14.78
CA ASP A 604 -5.11 -31.76 15.83
C ASP A 604 -6.56 -31.61 16.30
N THR A 605 -7.37 -32.64 16.06
CA THR A 605 -8.70 -32.75 16.67
C THR A 605 -8.51 -32.88 18.19
N GLU A 606 -8.97 -31.88 18.96
CA GLU A 606 -9.09 -31.94 20.43
C GLU A 606 -9.97 -33.10 20.91
#